data_AF-A0A9P1EA39-F1
#
_entry.id   AF-A0A9P1EA39-F1
#
_cell.length_a   1.000
_cell.length_b   1.000
_cell.length_c   1.000
_cell.angle_alpha   90.00
_cell.angle_beta   90.00
_cell.angle_gamma   90.00
#
_symmetry.space_group_name_H-M   'P 1'
#
loop_
_entity.id
_entity.type
_entity.pdbx_description
1 polymer ?
#
loop_
_entity_poly.entity_id
_entity_poly.type
_entity_poly.pdbx_seq_one_letter_code
_entity_poly.pdbx_strand_id
1 'polypeptide(L)'
;MHVFFYYYFASFPGQLMRGKCQMRHHPILKLFYNFILSYTPCTCQSSSSKLLDLHIMREEGLNTHSVPSCDKRSHHSSIFISIDDLQERRVVELCSVEASVAFTMKRVKFASSSSGVRNNGKVMVYCSVRMKMWIMRGIAILLLWTCIAQLSAIGEVWGSKLLLLKTWPSRNHFRSMSNDNNNVSHDHLLQPIPTSFLPSMREVHNNNGYLVVSCNGGLNQMRAAICDMVAIAQYLNVTLIVPELDKTSFWSDPSNFEDIFDANHFIDSLRDEVHILRELPPRLKRRVQLGMFYELSPVSWSNLSYYHDQILPQIKRYEVVRFNRTDSRLANNGLPLGIQKLRCKVNFSALRFSSHIEESAQKVIKILRQNGPYMALHLRYEMDMLAFSGCTHGCSDEEADELTRMRYSTKRWKEKIINSELKRRKGLCPLTPEETALTLQALGIDPSFQIYLASGEIYGGPRRLQNLYAAFPHMVRKETLLEPLGLRLFKGHQSQLAALDYLVSLESDIFVPTYAGNMARVVEGHRRYLGFRKTILLDRKVIVRLTDRYKADNITWGQYSLVMKKTHRNRTGKPKPRSMIPGKPKKEDNFYANPQECLKNQGSAS
;
A
#
# COMPACT_ATOMS: atom_id res chain seq x y z
N MET A 1 48.18 -40.52 8.12
CA MET A 1 47.45 -41.64 8.75
C MET A 1 45.97 -41.29 8.76
N HIS A 2 45.18 -42.05 8.00
CA HIS A 2 43.75 -42.41 8.12
C HIS A 2 42.74 -41.35 8.63
N VAL A 3 41.80 -40.87 7.80
CA VAL A 3 40.52 -41.47 7.35
C VAL A 3 39.48 -41.60 8.49
N PHE A 4 38.31 -40.95 8.38
CA PHE A 4 36.99 -41.60 8.29
C PHE A 4 35.82 -40.60 8.15
N PHE A 5 35.02 -40.82 7.11
CA PHE A 5 33.60 -40.47 6.97
C PHE A 5 32.76 -41.43 7.83
N TYR A 6 31.57 -41.02 8.31
CA TYR A 6 30.34 -41.84 8.22
C TYR A 6 29.06 -41.06 8.62
N TYR A 7 28.00 -41.34 7.84
CA TYR A 7 26.56 -41.09 8.04
C TYR A 7 25.96 -42.03 9.13
N TYR A 8 24.85 -41.66 9.80
CA TYR A 8 23.52 -42.34 9.71
C TYR A 8 22.42 -41.78 10.67
N PHE A 9 21.19 -42.16 10.32
CA PHE A 9 19.83 -41.79 10.72
C PHE A 9 19.27 -42.36 12.06
N ALA A 10 18.04 -41.89 12.39
CA ALA A 10 16.96 -42.49 13.22
C ALA A 10 16.83 -41.93 14.66
N SER A 11 15.66 -41.64 15.28
CA SER A 11 14.29 -42.18 15.18
C SER A 11 13.22 -41.23 15.77
N PHE A 12 11.95 -41.41 15.34
CA PHE A 12 10.69 -40.96 15.95
C PHE A 12 10.43 -41.57 17.36
N PRO A 13 9.55 -41.02 18.23
CA PRO A 13 8.07 -41.18 18.16
C PRO A 13 7.30 -39.86 18.46
N GLY A 14 6.07 -39.61 18.04
CA GLY A 14 4.94 -40.52 17.91
C GLY A 14 4.13 -40.58 19.23
N GLN A 15 3.52 -39.48 19.69
CA GLN A 15 2.51 -39.53 20.76
C GLN A 15 1.27 -38.71 20.42
N LEU A 16 0.20 -39.46 20.19
CA LEU A 16 -1.18 -39.06 19.95
C LEU A 16 -1.79 -38.65 21.31
N MET A 17 -2.00 -37.36 21.55
CA MET A 17 -2.82 -36.90 22.68
C MET A 17 -4.26 -36.67 22.22
N ARG A 18 -5.12 -37.62 22.57
CA ARG A 18 -6.59 -37.49 22.55
C ARG A 18 -7.02 -36.41 23.54
N GLY A 19 -7.33 -35.22 23.05
CA GLY A 19 -8.08 -34.20 23.79
C GLY A 19 -9.57 -34.31 23.48
N LYS A 20 -10.35 -34.89 24.40
CA LYS A 20 -11.82 -34.80 24.41
C LYS A 20 -12.22 -33.34 24.72
N CYS A 21 -12.75 -32.60 23.75
CA CYS A 21 -13.52 -31.39 24.04
C CYS A 21 -15.01 -31.75 24.14
N GLN A 22 -15.46 -31.84 25.38
CA GLN A 22 -16.86 -31.89 25.80
C GLN A 22 -17.50 -30.52 25.48
N MET A 23 -18.34 -30.44 24.45
CA MET A 23 -19.21 -29.27 24.27
C MET A 23 -20.49 -29.47 25.09
N ARG A 24 -20.69 -28.57 26.06
CA ARG A 24 -21.93 -28.44 26.83
C ARG A 24 -23.06 -27.99 25.91
N HIS A 25 -24.19 -28.68 26.04
CA HIS A 25 -25.46 -28.39 25.39
C HIS A 25 -26.05 -27.05 25.84
N HIS A 26 -26.57 -26.26 24.88
CA HIS A 26 -27.72 -25.38 25.12
C HIS A 26 -28.59 -25.30 23.84
N PRO A 27 -29.94 -25.31 23.93
CA PRO A 27 -30.79 -25.81 22.84
C PRO A 27 -31.66 -24.71 22.20
N ILE A 28 -31.28 -24.13 21.06
CA ILE A 28 -32.18 -23.26 20.25
C ILE A 28 -32.06 -23.50 18.71
N LEU A 29 -31.19 -24.37 18.21
CA LEU A 29 -30.95 -24.52 16.76
C LEU A 29 -31.26 -25.92 16.21
N LYS A 30 -32.45 -26.46 16.52
CA LYS A 30 -32.95 -27.72 15.95
C LYS A 30 -34.25 -27.59 15.14
N LEU A 31 -34.66 -26.37 14.78
CA LEU A 31 -35.93 -26.10 14.09
C LEU A 31 -35.80 -25.50 12.68
N PHE A 32 -34.60 -25.30 12.14
CA PHE A 32 -34.41 -24.68 10.82
C PHE A 32 -33.80 -25.57 9.73
N TYR A 33 -33.48 -26.84 10.03
CA TYR A 33 -32.78 -27.71 9.07
C TYR A 33 -33.68 -28.73 8.34
N ASN A 34 -34.98 -28.83 8.66
CA ASN A 34 -35.88 -29.84 8.09
C ASN A 34 -36.98 -29.27 7.15
N PHE A 35 -36.79 -28.08 6.56
CA PHE A 35 -37.82 -27.48 5.68
C PHE A 35 -37.43 -27.34 4.20
N ILE A 36 -36.20 -27.70 3.79
CA ILE A 36 -35.80 -27.61 2.37
C ILE A 36 -35.14 -28.93 1.96
N LEU A 37 -35.93 -29.98 1.83
CA LEU A 37 -35.64 -31.19 1.05
C LEU A 37 -36.94 -31.99 0.86
N SER A 38 -37.81 -31.52 -0.04
CA SER A 38 -38.84 -32.35 -0.70
C SER A 38 -39.41 -31.59 -1.90
N TYR A 39 -39.67 -32.32 -3.00
CA TYR A 39 -40.02 -31.90 -4.37
C TYR A 39 -38.82 -31.42 -5.20
N THR A 40 -38.35 -32.07 -6.28
CA THR A 40 -38.80 -33.21 -7.12
C THR A 40 -37.59 -33.64 -8.01
N PRO A 41 -37.66 -34.69 -8.85
CA PRO A 41 -36.61 -35.70 -9.00
C PRO A 41 -35.82 -35.60 -10.33
N CYS A 42 -34.67 -36.29 -10.39
CA CYS A 42 -34.23 -36.96 -11.61
C CYS A 42 -33.19 -38.05 -11.30
N THR A 43 -33.61 -39.29 -11.53
CA THR A 43 -32.81 -40.48 -11.76
C THR A 43 -31.99 -40.36 -13.05
N CYS A 44 -30.70 -40.69 -13.02
CA CYS A 44 -30.18 -41.89 -13.70
C CYS A 44 -28.66 -42.04 -13.60
N GLN A 45 -28.28 -43.21 -13.07
CA GLN A 45 -27.16 -44.07 -13.45
C GLN A 45 -25.71 -43.62 -13.32
N SER A 46 -25.14 -44.11 -12.22
CA SER A 46 -23.75 -44.54 -12.05
C SER A 46 -23.34 -45.67 -13.01
N SER A 47 -22.10 -45.61 -13.49
CA SER A 47 -21.29 -46.80 -13.74
C SER A 47 -19.83 -46.57 -13.30
N SER A 48 -19.48 -47.25 -12.20
CA SER A 48 -18.27 -48.08 -12.05
C SER A 48 -16.91 -47.43 -12.34
N SER A 49 -16.16 -47.08 -11.29
CA SER A 49 -15.09 -47.90 -10.70
C SER A 49 -13.75 -47.80 -11.43
N LYS A 50 -12.74 -47.27 -10.73
CA LYS A 50 -11.46 -47.95 -10.41
C LYS A 50 -10.50 -46.97 -9.72
N LEU A 51 -10.18 -47.30 -8.46
CA LEU A 51 -8.85 -47.07 -7.89
C LEU A 51 -7.82 -47.83 -8.76
N LEU A 52 -6.63 -47.27 -9.00
CA LEU A 52 -5.39 -47.63 -8.30
C LEU A 52 -4.15 -46.97 -8.96
N ASP A 53 -3.23 -46.53 -8.10
CA ASP A 53 -1.77 -46.43 -8.21
C ASP A 53 -1.05 -45.45 -9.14
N LEU A 54 -0.38 -44.50 -8.46
CA LEU A 54 0.90 -43.92 -8.83
C LEU A 54 2.02 -44.96 -8.69
N HIS A 55 2.92 -45.02 -9.67
CA HIS A 55 4.27 -45.54 -9.51
C HIS A 55 5.29 -44.53 -10.05
N ILE A 56 6.38 -44.36 -9.30
CA ILE A 56 7.59 -43.58 -9.63
C ILE A 56 8.67 -44.57 -10.06
N MET A 57 9.38 -44.31 -11.17
CA MET A 57 10.80 -44.61 -11.47
C MET A 57 11.13 -43.78 -12.74
N ARG A 58 12.07 -42.83 -12.80
CA ARG A 58 13.54 -42.79 -12.64
C ARG A 58 14.33 -43.53 -13.76
N GLU A 59 15.12 -42.72 -14.48
CA GLU A 59 16.41 -42.93 -15.18
C GLU A 59 16.53 -43.95 -16.35
N GLU A 60 16.86 -43.46 -17.55
CA GLU A 60 18.21 -43.50 -18.19
C GLU A 60 18.14 -43.31 -19.73
N GLY A 61 19.18 -42.65 -20.28
CA GLY A 61 19.91 -43.18 -21.44
C GLY A 61 19.47 -42.86 -22.88
N LEU A 62 20.26 -41.99 -23.52
CA LEU A 62 20.88 -42.16 -24.87
C LEU A 62 20.04 -42.03 -26.17
N ASN A 63 20.47 -41.02 -26.96
CA ASN A 63 20.82 -41.07 -28.39
C ASN A 63 19.77 -41.40 -29.47
N THR A 64 19.48 -40.40 -30.33
CA THR A 64 19.86 -40.31 -31.76
C THR A 64 18.79 -39.69 -32.68
N HIS A 65 19.29 -38.79 -33.54
CA HIS A 65 18.88 -38.47 -34.93
C HIS A 65 17.40 -38.38 -35.32
N SER A 66 16.99 -37.20 -35.81
CA SER A 66 16.74 -36.92 -37.24
C SER A 66 15.55 -35.97 -37.46
N VAL A 67 15.84 -34.89 -38.20
CA VAL A 67 14.90 -34.01 -38.90
C VAL A 67 14.78 -34.59 -40.33
N PRO A 68 13.59 -34.61 -40.97
CA PRO A 68 13.28 -33.54 -41.93
C PRO A 68 11.82 -33.05 -41.98
N SER A 69 11.70 -31.74 -42.12
CA SER A 69 10.76 -30.92 -42.92
C SER A 69 9.64 -31.61 -43.73
N CYS A 70 8.39 -31.12 -43.61
CA CYS A 70 7.74 -30.24 -44.61
C CYS A 70 6.26 -29.95 -44.29
N ASP A 71 5.98 -28.65 -44.16
CA ASP A 71 4.89 -27.88 -44.78
C ASP A 71 3.43 -28.40 -44.82
N LYS A 72 2.52 -27.63 -44.21
CA LYS A 72 1.33 -27.12 -44.90
C LYS A 72 0.69 -25.95 -44.16
N ARG A 73 0.64 -24.82 -44.87
CA ARG A 73 -0.16 -23.61 -44.65
C ARG A 73 -1.64 -23.91 -44.35
N SER A 74 -2.24 -23.09 -43.50
CA SER A 74 -3.51 -22.45 -43.85
C SER A 74 -3.65 -21.09 -43.16
N HIS A 75 -4.12 -20.15 -43.97
CA HIS A 75 -4.33 -18.75 -43.71
C HIS A 75 -5.39 -18.50 -42.64
N HIS A 76 -5.20 -17.47 -41.81
CA HIS A 76 -6.27 -16.51 -41.55
C HIS A 76 -5.66 -15.14 -41.26
N SER A 77 -5.76 -14.30 -42.28
CA SER A 77 -5.66 -12.84 -42.23
C SER A 77 -6.86 -12.26 -41.49
N SER A 78 -6.59 -11.40 -40.49
CA SER A 78 -7.54 -10.40 -40.02
C SER A 78 -6.81 -9.10 -39.73
N ILE A 79 -7.01 -8.17 -40.66
CA ILE A 79 -6.77 -6.74 -40.58
C ILE A 79 -7.48 -6.18 -39.33
N PHE A 80 -6.79 -5.41 -38.51
CA PHE A 80 -7.45 -4.43 -37.64
C PHE A 80 -6.84 -3.05 -37.86
N ILE A 81 -7.66 -2.22 -38.50
CA ILE A 81 -7.46 -0.79 -38.67
C ILE A 81 -7.62 -0.12 -37.30
N SER A 82 -6.68 0.77 -37.02
CA SER A 82 -6.68 1.76 -35.94
C SER A 82 -7.79 2.78 -36.16
N ILE A 83 -8.60 3.07 -35.14
CA ILE A 83 -9.26 4.36 -34.96
C ILE A 83 -9.10 4.76 -33.48
N ASP A 84 -8.41 5.88 -33.28
CA ASP A 84 -8.25 6.61 -32.03
C ASP A 84 -9.53 7.37 -31.63
N ASP A 85 -9.58 7.68 -30.33
CA ASP A 85 -10.24 8.81 -29.66
C ASP A 85 -11.67 9.21 -30.06
N LEU A 86 -12.62 9.06 -29.12
CA LEU A 86 -13.61 10.10 -28.82
C LEU A 86 -14.10 10.00 -27.36
N GLN A 87 -14.38 11.19 -26.84
CA GLN A 87 -14.57 11.62 -25.46
C GLN A 87 -15.73 10.99 -24.66
N GLU A 88 -15.49 10.90 -23.35
CA GLU A 88 -16.30 11.55 -22.30
C GLU A 88 -17.74 11.98 -22.69
N ARG A 89 -18.78 11.24 -22.25
CA ARG A 89 -20.00 11.76 -21.60
C ARG A 89 -20.98 10.65 -21.21
N ARG A 90 -21.71 10.92 -20.13
CA ARG A 90 -22.87 10.17 -19.62
C ARG A 90 -23.96 10.07 -20.69
N VAL A 91 -24.57 8.89 -20.84
CA VAL A 91 -25.97 8.74 -21.24
C VAL A 91 -26.59 7.60 -20.42
N VAL A 92 -27.71 7.94 -19.77
CA VAL A 92 -28.70 7.05 -19.15
C VAL A 92 -29.82 6.89 -20.17
N GLU A 93 -30.26 5.66 -20.45
CA GLU A 93 -31.63 5.24 -20.85
C GLU A 93 -31.60 3.71 -21.06
N LEU A 94 -32.34 2.93 -20.26
CA LEU A 94 -33.75 2.49 -20.45
C LEU A 94 -33.97 1.64 -21.71
N CYS A 95 -34.12 0.33 -21.51
CA CYS A 95 -34.87 -0.54 -22.42
C CYS A 95 -35.82 -1.43 -21.60
N SER A 96 -37.11 -1.14 -21.74
CA SER A 96 -38.24 -1.98 -21.36
C SER A 96 -38.23 -3.30 -22.14
N VAL A 97 -38.69 -4.38 -21.50
CA VAL A 97 -39.04 -5.63 -22.19
C VAL A 97 -40.54 -5.84 -21.98
N GLU A 98 -41.31 -5.64 -23.04
CA GLU A 98 -42.65 -6.21 -23.20
C GLU A 98 -42.51 -7.64 -23.76
N ALA A 99 -43.25 -8.60 -23.20
CA ALA A 99 -43.56 -9.86 -23.88
C ALA A 99 -44.94 -10.34 -23.44
N SER A 100 -45.88 -10.26 -24.38
CA SER A 100 -47.28 -10.67 -24.27
C SER A 100 -47.46 -12.19 -24.30
N VAL A 101 -48.53 -12.62 -23.63
CA VAL A 101 -49.07 -13.98 -23.52
C VAL A 101 -49.67 -14.45 -24.84
N ALA A 102 -49.38 -15.70 -25.25
CA ALA A 102 -50.22 -16.45 -26.18
C ALA A 102 -50.35 -17.91 -25.74
N PHE A 103 -51.61 -18.35 -25.61
CA PHE A 103 -52.05 -19.64 -25.10
C PHE A 103 -52.43 -20.52 -26.30
N THR A 104 -51.99 -21.79 -26.35
CA THR A 104 -52.66 -22.80 -27.20
C THR A 104 -52.54 -24.17 -26.56
N MET A 105 -53.70 -24.73 -26.19
CA MET A 105 -53.88 -26.11 -25.73
C MET A 105 -53.76 -27.10 -26.90
N LYS A 106 -53.13 -28.26 -26.65
CA LYS A 106 -53.51 -29.51 -27.31
C LYS A 106 -53.48 -30.68 -26.31
N ARG A 107 -54.63 -31.37 -26.25
CA ARG A 107 -55.04 -32.55 -25.47
C ARG A 107 -54.18 -33.80 -25.76
N VAL A 108 -54.29 -34.79 -24.85
CA VAL A 108 -54.49 -36.27 -25.04
C VAL A 108 -53.75 -37.00 -23.91
N LYS A 109 -54.23 -38.05 -23.21
CA LYS A 109 -55.49 -38.76 -22.95
C LYS A 109 -55.24 -39.57 -21.66
N PHE A 110 -56.24 -39.75 -20.82
CA PHE A 110 -56.21 -40.71 -19.71
C PHE A 110 -56.58 -42.11 -20.20
N ALA A 111 -55.96 -43.14 -19.60
CA ALA A 111 -56.45 -44.51 -19.62
C ALA A 111 -56.50 -45.03 -18.17
N SER A 112 -57.65 -45.58 -17.81
CA SER A 112 -58.02 -46.16 -16.52
C SER A 112 -57.77 -47.67 -16.51
N SER A 113 -57.47 -48.26 -15.33
CA SER A 113 -58.13 -49.50 -14.93
C SER A 113 -58.05 -49.75 -13.42
N SER A 114 -59.16 -50.22 -12.89
CA SER A 114 -59.57 -50.42 -11.51
C SER A 114 -59.27 -51.81 -10.95
N SER A 115 -59.03 -51.90 -9.63
CA SER A 115 -59.52 -52.91 -8.68
C SER A 115 -58.85 -52.61 -7.33
N GLY A 116 -59.42 -52.71 -6.13
CA GLY A 116 -60.69 -53.14 -5.57
C GLY A 116 -60.50 -53.12 -4.04
N VAL A 117 -61.59 -53.30 -3.30
CA VAL A 117 -61.69 -53.47 -1.82
C VAL A 117 -62.05 -52.21 -1.01
N ARG A 118 -63.29 -52.28 -0.50
CA ARG A 118 -63.95 -51.43 0.50
C ARG A 118 -63.55 -51.92 1.91
N ASN A 119 -63.28 -51.00 2.84
CA ASN A 119 -64.00 -50.98 4.12
C ASN A 119 -63.86 -49.65 4.89
N ASN A 120 -64.93 -49.33 5.62
CA ASN A 120 -65.37 -48.03 6.10
C ASN A 120 -64.51 -47.34 7.18
N GLY A 121 -64.47 -46.01 7.13
CA GLY A 121 -64.11 -45.13 8.24
C GLY A 121 -64.07 -43.66 7.84
N LYS A 122 -65.11 -42.89 8.20
CA LYS A 122 -65.25 -41.44 7.94
C LYS A 122 -64.12 -40.63 8.60
N VAL A 123 -63.47 -39.69 7.88
CA VAL A 123 -63.21 -38.32 8.36
C VAL A 123 -63.15 -37.34 7.17
N MET A 124 -63.82 -36.21 7.37
CA MET A 124 -64.18 -35.15 6.44
C MET A 124 -63.04 -34.13 6.25
N VAL A 125 -62.96 -33.59 5.03
CA VAL A 125 -62.00 -32.59 4.53
C VAL A 125 -62.29 -31.18 5.08
N TYR A 126 -61.26 -30.44 5.49
CA TYR A 126 -61.30 -28.96 5.54
C TYR A 126 -59.92 -28.37 5.19
N CYS A 127 -59.76 -27.82 3.98
CA CYS A 127 -58.62 -26.97 3.65
C CYS A 127 -58.99 -25.97 2.53
N SER A 128 -59.41 -24.74 2.87
CA SER A 128 -59.61 -23.66 1.88
C SER A 128 -59.62 -22.23 2.47
N VAL A 129 -58.80 -21.93 3.50
CA VAL A 129 -58.69 -20.53 4.01
C VAL A 129 -57.25 -20.01 4.05
N ARG A 130 -56.25 -20.90 4.15
CA ARG A 130 -54.85 -20.48 4.37
C ARG A 130 -54.14 -19.96 3.12
N MET A 131 -54.48 -20.42 1.91
CA MET A 131 -53.83 -19.95 0.68
C MET A 131 -54.23 -18.53 0.25
N LYS A 132 -55.48 -18.13 0.49
CA LYS A 132 -55.96 -16.78 0.11
C LYS A 132 -55.22 -15.67 0.87
N MET A 133 -54.84 -15.91 2.12
CA MET A 133 -54.09 -14.95 2.94
C MET A 133 -52.65 -14.72 2.46
N TRP A 134 -51.99 -15.74 1.93
CA TRP A 134 -50.62 -15.60 1.41
C TRP A 134 -50.58 -14.84 0.08
N ILE A 135 -51.59 -15.04 -0.77
CA ILE A 135 -51.73 -14.30 -2.03
C ILE A 135 -52.01 -12.81 -1.75
N MET A 136 -52.91 -12.50 -0.82
CA MET A 136 -53.19 -11.11 -0.44
C MET A 136 -51.98 -10.39 0.16
N ARG A 137 -51.15 -11.09 0.94
CA ARG A 137 -49.89 -10.53 1.46
C ARG A 137 -48.85 -10.29 0.37
N GLY A 138 -48.75 -11.18 -0.61
CA GLY A 138 -47.88 -10.99 -1.77
C GLY A 138 -48.27 -9.76 -2.59
N ILE A 139 -49.58 -9.57 -2.84
CA ILE A 139 -50.10 -8.42 -3.58
C ILE A 139 -49.85 -7.11 -2.82
N ALA A 140 -50.08 -7.08 -1.50
CA ALA A 140 -49.83 -5.88 -0.70
C ALA A 140 -48.35 -5.46 -0.69
N ILE A 141 -47.43 -6.41 -0.64
CA ILE A 141 -45.98 -6.13 -0.69
C ILE A 141 -45.59 -5.58 -2.06
N LEU A 142 -46.13 -6.13 -3.15
CA LEU A 142 -45.90 -5.64 -4.51
C LEU A 142 -46.39 -4.19 -4.68
N LEU A 143 -47.60 -3.88 -4.18
CA LEU A 143 -48.15 -2.53 -4.22
C LEU A 143 -47.35 -1.52 -3.37
N LEU A 144 -46.80 -1.97 -2.24
CA LEU A 144 -45.95 -1.11 -1.41
C LEU A 144 -44.63 -0.78 -2.12
N TRP A 145 -44.01 -1.76 -2.77
CA TRP A 145 -42.76 -1.58 -3.51
C TRP A 145 -42.93 -0.71 -4.76
N THR A 146 -44.05 -0.82 -5.47
CA THR A 146 -44.34 0.07 -6.60
C THR A 146 -44.56 1.51 -6.13
N CYS A 147 -45.22 1.72 -4.99
CA CYS A 147 -45.41 3.05 -4.40
C CYS A 147 -44.08 3.69 -3.97
N ILE A 148 -43.17 2.92 -3.35
CA ILE A 148 -41.83 3.39 -2.99
C ILE A 148 -41.01 3.76 -4.23
N ALA A 149 -41.05 2.95 -5.28
CA ALA A 149 -40.34 3.23 -6.53
C ALA A 149 -40.84 4.51 -7.23
N GLN A 150 -42.16 4.76 -7.20
CA GLN A 150 -42.74 5.99 -7.73
C GLN A 150 -42.37 7.22 -6.89
N LEU A 151 -42.34 7.10 -5.55
CA LEU A 151 -41.91 8.19 -4.66
C LEU A 151 -40.43 8.55 -4.83
N SER A 152 -39.55 7.56 -5.07
CA SER A 152 -38.13 7.83 -5.39
C SER A 152 -37.95 8.54 -6.73
N ALA A 153 -38.80 8.26 -7.72
CA ALA A 153 -38.76 8.95 -9.02
C ALA A 153 -39.25 10.41 -8.94
N ILE A 154 -40.15 10.74 -8.00
CA ILE A 154 -40.63 12.11 -7.77
C ILE A 154 -39.62 12.94 -6.97
N GLY A 155 -38.86 12.31 -6.05
CA GLY A 155 -37.81 12.97 -5.26
C GLY A 155 -36.66 13.55 -6.09
N GLU A 156 -36.34 12.94 -7.24
CA GLU A 156 -35.28 13.42 -8.14
C GLU A 156 -35.70 14.64 -9.00
N VAL A 157 -37.00 14.91 -9.14
CA VAL A 157 -37.51 16.05 -9.93
C VAL A 157 -37.58 17.34 -9.11
N TRP A 158 -37.75 17.26 -7.79
CA TRP A 158 -37.84 18.45 -6.91
C TRP A 158 -36.51 18.85 -6.24
N GLY A 159 -35.48 17.99 -6.26
CA GLY A 159 -34.15 18.29 -5.72
C GLY A 159 -33.31 19.27 -6.56
N SER A 160 -33.72 19.56 -7.80
CA SER A 160 -32.91 20.33 -8.76
C SER A 160 -33.38 21.77 -9.00
N LYS A 161 -34.48 22.21 -8.36
CA LYS A 161 -35.02 23.58 -8.49
C LYS A 161 -34.87 24.48 -7.25
N LEU A 162 -34.29 23.99 -6.14
CA LEU A 162 -34.09 24.76 -4.90
C LEU A 162 -32.64 25.20 -4.64
N LEU A 163 -31.76 25.15 -5.64
CA LEU A 163 -30.35 25.59 -5.53
C LEU A 163 -29.90 26.58 -6.62
N LEU A 164 -30.85 27.28 -7.25
CA LEU A 164 -30.59 28.29 -8.28
C LEU A 164 -31.27 29.64 -8.00
N LEU A 165 -31.30 30.06 -6.74
CA LEU A 165 -31.63 31.44 -6.37
C LEU A 165 -30.83 31.87 -5.14
N LYS A 166 -29.65 32.45 -5.37
CA LYS A 166 -29.03 33.54 -4.57
C LYS A 166 -27.62 33.85 -5.11
N THR A 167 -27.56 34.51 -6.26
CA THR A 167 -26.46 35.45 -6.55
C THR A 167 -27.08 36.72 -7.12
N TRP A 168 -26.99 37.81 -6.35
CA TRP A 168 -27.05 39.18 -6.86
C TRP A 168 -26.35 40.09 -5.84
N PRO A 169 -25.40 40.93 -6.27
CA PRO A 169 -25.23 42.24 -5.66
C PRO A 169 -25.43 43.32 -6.72
N SER A 170 -26.37 44.24 -6.47
CA SER A 170 -26.44 45.49 -7.21
C SER A 170 -25.69 46.58 -6.45
N ARG A 171 -25.07 47.42 -7.25
CA ARG A 171 -24.15 48.53 -6.98
C ARG A 171 -24.93 49.78 -6.55
N ASN A 172 -24.29 50.64 -5.74
CA ASN A 172 -24.36 52.12 -5.69
C ASN A 172 -23.79 52.58 -4.33
N HIS A 173 -23.05 53.67 -4.14
CA HIS A 173 -22.60 54.74 -5.01
C HIS A 173 -21.33 55.35 -4.39
N PHE A 174 -20.50 55.91 -5.26
CA PHE A 174 -19.25 56.64 -5.02
C PHE A 174 -19.50 57.97 -4.29
N ARG A 175 -18.65 58.32 -3.30
CA ARG A 175 -18.30 59.72 -3.01
C ARG A 175 -16.83 59.81 -2.62
N SER A 176 -16.08 60.47 -3.50
CA SER A 176 -14.72 60.96 -3.33
C SER A 176 -14.69 62.14 -2.36
N MET A 177 -13.68 62.24 -1.51
CA MET A 177 -12.87 63.47 -1.41
C MET A 177 -11.61 63.30 -0.54
N SER A 178 -10.49 63.66 -1.18
CA SER A 178 -9.29 64.37 -0.69
C SER A 178 -8.26 63.69 0.22
N ASN A 179 -7.06 63.59 -0.36
CA ASN A 179 -5.76 63.90 0.24
C ASN A 179 -5.84 64.88 1.42
N ASP A 180 -5.11 64.57 2.49
CA ASP A 180 -4.19 65.52 3.09
C ASP A 180 -3.05 64.80 3.82
N ASN A 181 -1.84 65.27 3.54
CA ASN A 181 -0.62 65.00 4.30
C ASN A 181 -0.82 65.53 5.72
N ASN A 182 -0.34 64.80 6.74
CA ASN A 182 0.29 65.43 7.91
C ASN A 182 1.10 64.42 8.73
N ASN A 183 2.37 64.76 8.91
CA ASN A 183 3.24 64.26 9.96
C ASN A 183 2.63 64.62 11.32
N VAL A 184 2.36 63.63 12.18
CA VAL A 184 2.32 63.84 13.63
C VAL A 184 2.94 62.63 14.32
N SER A 185 4.10 62.87 14.90
CA SER A 185 4.77 62.03 15.88
C SER A 185 3.93 61.96 17.15
N HIS A 186 3.67 60.75 17.67
CA HIS A 186 3.58 60.57 19.11
C HIS A 186 4.04 59.17 19.50
N ASP A 187 5.07 59.18 20.34
CA ASP A 187 5.58 58.11 21.18
C ASP A 187 4.48 57.43 22.01
N HIS A 188 4.83 56.22 22.48
CA HIS A 188 4.11 55.33 23.39
C HIS A 188 3.02 54.45 22.77
N LEU A 189 3.39 53.21 22.44
CA LEU A 189 3.18 52.05 23.31
C LEU A 189 3.72 50.79 22.60
N LEU A 190 4.83 50.27 23.12
CA LEU A 190 5.27 48.90 22.84
C LEU A 190 4.15 47.94 23.29
N GLN A 191 3.51 47.25 22.33
CA GLN A 191 2.87 45.97 22.61
C GLN A 191 3.53 44.90 21.73
N PRO A 192 4.27 43.95 22.33
CA PRO A 192 4.79 42.81 21.61
C PRO A 192 3.65 41.88 21.19
N ILE A 193 3.76 41.38 19.96
CA ILE A 193 3.05 40.21 19.46
C ILE A 193 3.20 39.07 20.50
N PRO A 194 2.13 38.34 20.88
CA PRO A 194 2.25 37.25 21.84
C PRO A 194 3.18 36.17 21.28
N THR A 195 4.40 36.18 21.80
CA THR A 195 5.35 35.08 21.69
C THR A 195 4.99 34.10 22.81
N SER A 196 5.14 32.80 22.55
CA SER A 196 4.91 31.67 23.46
C SER A 196 3.45 31.22 23.66
N PHE A 197 3.02 30.27 22.81
CA PHE A 197 2.34 29.08 23.32
C PHE A 197 3.42 28.06 23.72
N LEU A 198 4.15 28.34 24.81
CA LEU A 198 4.89 27.30 25.51
C LEU A 198 4.05 26.95 26.74
N PRO A 199 3.50 25.73 26.84
CA PRO A 199 2.88 25.30 28.08
C PRO A 199 3.98 25.27 29.15
N SER A 200 3.73 25.94 30.28
CA SER A 200 4.61 25.80 31.44
C SER A 200 4.61 24.34 31.90
N MET A 201 5.73 23.87 32.47
CA MET A 201 5.87 22.50 33.01
C MET A 201 4.82 22.15 34.10
N ARG A 202 4.01 23.12 34.57
CA ARG A 202 2.90 22.94 35.51
C ARG A 202 1.53 22.68 34.86
N GLU A 203 1.36 22.81 33.54
CA GLU A 203 0.10 22.48 32.83
C GLU A 203 0.00 21.00 32.41
N VAL A 204 1.00 20.17 32.78
CA VAL A 204 1.21 18.77 32.36
C VAL A 204 0.11 17.79 32.84
N HIS A 205 -0.90 18.24 33.59
CA HIS A 205 -1.96 17.37 34.12
C HIS A 205 -3.30 17.42 33.39
N ASN A 206 -3.46 18.22 32.32
CA ASN A 206 -4.71 18.24 31.55
C ASN A 206 -4.45 17.91 30.06
N ASN A 207 -4.36 16.61 29.75
CA ASN A 207 -4.37 16.11 28.37
C ASN A 207 -5.74 15.49 28.04
N ASN A 208 -6.07 15.37 26.76
CA ASN A 208 -7.36 14.83 26.32
C ASN A 208 -7.47 13.29 26.43
N GLY A 209 -6.38 12.59 26.77
CA GLY A 209 -6.27 11.14 26.83
C GLY A 209 -4.95 10.61 26.28
N TYR A 210 -4.92 9.30 25.98
CA TYR A 210 -3.74 8.56 25.55
C TYR A 210 -3.94 7.96 24.16
N LEU A 211 -2.93 8.12 23.31
CA LEU A 211 -2.89 7.55 21.97
C LEU A 211 -1.84 6.43 21.90
N VAL A 212 -2.30 5.21 21.64
CA VAL A 212 -1.44 4.07 21.31
C VAL A 212 -1.41 3.91 19.80
N VAL A 213 -0.23 3.80 19.23
CA VAL A 213 -0.04 3.72 17.79
C VAL A 213 0.62 2.40 17.44
N SER A 214 0.02 1.65 16.52
CA SER A 214 0.67 0.54 15.83
C SER A 214 0.99 0.97 14.40
N CYS A 215 2.28 1.10 14.10
CA CYS A 215 2.81 1.49 12.81
C CYS A 215 2.95 0.27 11.91
N ASN A 216 2.20 0.23 10.80
CA ASN A 216 2.20 -0.88 9.86
C ASN A 216 3.11 -0.64 8.64
N GLY A 217 3.59 -1.73 8.05
CA GLY A 217 4.43 -1.72 6.84
C GLY A 217 5.93 -1.82 7.13
N GLY A 218 6.75 -1.54 6.12
CA GLY A 218 8.21 -1.62 6.25
C GLY A 218 8.78 -0.40 6.97
N LEU A 219 10.08 -0.43 7.33
CA LEU A 219 10.76 0.64 8.07
C LEU A 219 10.35 2.06 7.67
N ASN A 220 10.45 2.36 6.38
CA ASN A 220 10.23 3.72 5.86
C ASN A 220 8.75 4.15 5.86
N GLN A 221 7.81 3.19 5.90
CA GLN A 221 6.39 3.48 6.16
C GLN A 221 6.17 3.78 7.64
N MET A 222 6.76 2.97 8.52
CA MET A 222 6.67 3.18 9.97
C MET A 222 7.27 4.52 10.36
N ARG A 223 8.45 4.88 9.83
CA ARG A 223 9.08 6.20 10.04
C ARG A 223 8.14 7.36 9.69
N ALA A 224 7.51 7.30 8.52
CA ALA A 224 6.55 8.31 8.08
C ALA A 224 5.28 8.32 8.97
N ALA A 225 4.78 7.16 9.36
CA ALA A 225 3.62 7.05 10.24
C ALA A 225 3.89 7.66 11.62
N ILE A 226 5.05 7.38 12.23
CA ILE A 226 5.44 7.96 13.53
C ILE A 226 5.45 9.49 13.46
N CYS A 227 6.01 10.06 12.39
CA CYS A 227 6.02 11.51 12.17
C CYS A 227 4.61 12.11 12.07
N ASP A 228 3.70 11.45 11.35
CA ASP A 228 2.30 11.88 11.27
C ASP A 228 1.60 11.79 12.63
N MET A 229 1.83 10.70 13.38
CA MET A 229 1.16 10.47 14.66
C MET A 229 1.64 11.39 15.78
N VAL A 230 2.92 11.77 15.80
CA VAL A 230 3.41 12.83 16.72
C VAL A 230 2.70 14.15 16.43
N ALA A 231 2.57 14.52 15.15
CA ALA A 231 1.90 15.74 14.76
C ALA A 231 0.41 15.75 15.14
N ILE A 232 -0.27 14.60 15.00
CA ILE A 232 -1.67 14.44 15.44
C ILE A 232 -1.77 14.48 16.97
N ALA A 233 -0.84 13.86 17.69
CA ALA A 233 -0.84 13.86 19.14
C ALA A 233 -0.68 15.28 19.72
N GLN A 234 0.22 16.07 19.14
CA GLN A 234 0.40 17.49 19.46
C GLN A 234 -0.86 18.29 19.14
N TYR A 235 -1.43 18.13 17.94
CA TYR A 235 -2.62 18.85 17.51
C TYR A 235 -3.84 18.59 18.41
N LEU A 236 -3.99 17.34 18.89
CA LEU A 236 -5.10 16.95 19.75
C LEU A 236 -4.82 17.14 21.24
N ASN A 237 -3.64 17.60 21.64
CA ASN A 237 -3.19 17.66 23.04
C ASN A 237 -3.43 16.33 23.79
N VAL A 238 -2.89 15.23 23.24
CA VAL A 238 -2.97 13.88 23.83
C VAL A 238 -1.58 13.34 24.14
N THR A 239 -1.49 12.50 25.16
CA THR A 239 -0.24 11.80 25.48
C THR A 239 -0.02 10.68 24.47
N LEU A 240 1.11 10.71 23.78
CA LEU A 240 1.51 9.64 22.87
C LEU A 240 2.26 8.55 23.64
N ILE A 241 1.90 7.29 23.42
CA ILE A 241 2.72 6.16 23.86
C ILE A 241 3.74 5.84 22.75
N VAL A 242 4.99 5.53 23.13
CA VAL A 242 6.04 5.12 22.18
C VAL A 242 5.45 4.12 21.17
N PRO A 243 5.52 4.41 19.85
CA PRO A 243 4.82 3.62 18.85
C PRO A 243 5.26 2.16 18.81
N GLU A 244 4.28 1.26 18.66
CA GLU A 244 4.52 -0.15 18.41
C GLU A 244 4.80 -0.37 16.91
N LEU A 245 5.85 -1.14 16.61
CA LEU A 245 6.25 -1.43 15.23
C LEU A 245 5.60 -2.71 14.69
N ASP A 246 5.48 -2.80 13.36
CA ASP A 246 4.84 -3.93 12.69
C ASP A 246 5.67 -5.21 12.78
N LYS A 247 5.14 -6.21 13.48
CA LYS A 247 5.72 -7.56 13.55
C LYS A 247 5.00 -8.59 12.69
N THR A 248 3.94 -8.18 12.00
CA THR A 248 2.96 -9.08 11.35
C THR A 248 2.83 -8.85 9.86
N SER A 249 3.58 -7.91 9.29
CA SER A 249 3.66 -7.67 7.85
C SER A 249 4.50 -8.72 7.14
N PHE A 250 4.63 -8.56 5.82
CA PHE A 250 5.38 -9.46 4.95
C PHE A 250 6.82 -9.71 5.44
N TRP A 251 7.47 -8.71 6.05
CA TRP A 251 8.86 -8.81 6.52
C TRP A 251 9.00 -9.52 7.88
N SER A 252 7.91 -9.67 8.65
CA SER A 252 7.85 -10.36 9.95
C SER A 252 9.04 -10.06 10.88
N ASP A 253 9.41 -8.80 10.99
CA ASP A 253 10.56 -8.36 11.80
C ASP A 253 10.16 -8.28 13.29
N PRO A 254 10.87 -8.93 14.22
CA PRO A 254 10.51 -8.93 15.63
C PRO A 254 10.89 -7.65 16.38
N SER A 255 11.64 -6.73 15.76
CA SER A 255 12.21 -5.53 16.38
C SER A 255 11.13 -4.65 17.05
N ASN A 256 11.45 -4.17 18.25
CA ASN A 256 10.72 -3.10 18.94
C ASN A 256 11.17 -1.71 18.45
N PHE A 257 10.55 -0.66 18.99
CA PHE A 257 10.92 0.71 18.70
C PHE A 257 12.40 0.97 19.04
N GLU A 258 12.82 0.61 20.26
CA GLU A 258 14.18 0.81 20.77
C GLU A 258 15.27 0.01 20.03
N ASP A 259 14.90 -1.08 19.35
CA ASP A 259 15.85 -1.85 18.54
C ASP A 259 16.22 -1.08 17.25
N ILE A 260 15.34 -0.20 16.78
CA ILE A 260 15.51 0.54 15.52
C ILE A 260 15.82 2.02 15.75
N PHE A 261 15.18 2.65 16.73
CA PHE A 261 15.27 4.08 17.00
C PHE A 261 15.72 4.33 18.44
N ASP A 262 16.47 5.41 18.66
CA ASP A 262 16.81 5.84 20.02
C ASP A 262 15.56 6.41 20.73
N ALA A 263 14.94 5.58 21.57
CA ALA A 263 13.73 5.92 22.30
C ALA A 263 13.94 7.06 23.31
N ASN A 264 15.11 7.17 23.94
CA ASN A 264 15.38 8.26 24.89
C ASN A 264 15.47 9.58 24.14
N HIS A 265 16.31 9.63 23.11
CA HIS A 265 16.45 10.82 22.26
C HIS A 265 15.13 11.24 21.62
N PHE A 266 14.31 10.28 21.18
CA PHE A 266 12.98 10.54 20.62
C PHE A 266 12.05 11.24 21.64
N ILE A 267 12.00 10.76 22.88
CA ILE A 267 11.17 11.36 23.94
C ILE A 267 11.71 12.74 24.33
N ASP A 268 13.02 12.82 24.60
CA ASP A 268 13.65 14.03 25.13
C ASP A 268 13.64 15.18 24.12
N SER A 269 13.87 14.91 22.83
CA SER A 269 13.88 15.92 21.77
C SER A 269 12.49 16.49 21.44
N LEU A 270 11.43 15.83 21.89
CA LEU A 270 10.03 16.21 21.65
C LEU A 270 9.29 16.64 22.92
N ARG A 271 9.96 16.65 24.08
CA ARG A 271 9.35 16.93 25.39
C ARG A 271 8.59 18.25 25.47
N ASP A 272 9.04 19.27 24.73
CA ASP A 272 8.45 20.62 24.71
C ASP A 272 7.33 20.76 23.64
N GLU A 273 7.10 19.72 22.83
CA GLU A 273 6.12 19.73 21.73
C GLU A 273 4.94 18.78 22.00
N VAL A 274 5.22 17.60 22.55
CA VAL A 274 4.23 16.56 22.82
C VAL A 274 4.67 15.72 24.02
N HIS A 275 3.72 15.36 24.88
CA HIS A 275 4.01 14.45 25.99
C HIS A 275 4.08 13.01 25.47
N ILE A 276 5.23 12.36 25.63
CA ILE A 276 5.47 10.98 25.18
C ILE A 276 5.85 10.11 26.38
N LEU A 277 5.15 8.99 26.55
CA LEU A 277 5.46 7.97 27.56
C LEU A 277 5.93 6.68 26.91
N ARG A 278 6.86 5.98 27.55
CA ARG A 278 7.32 4.66 27.11
C ARG A 278 6.20 3.61 27.13
N GLU A 279 5.36 3.68 28.15
CA GLU A 279 4.24 2.77 28.33
C GLU A 279 3.06 3.49 28.98
N LEU A 280 1.88 2.88 28.86
CA LEU A 280 0.69 3.37 29.54
C LEU A 280 0.87 3.32 31.07
N PRO A 281 0.31 4.30 31.80
CA PRO A 281 0.22 4.23 33.26
C PRO A 281 -0.37 2.89 33.74
N PRO A 282 0.07 2.32 34.88
CA PRO A 282 -0.29 0.96 35.29
C PRO A 282 -1.80 0.67 35.30
N ARG A 283 -2.61 1.65 35.74
CA ARG A 283 -4.09 1.55 35.73
C ARG A 283 -4.65 1.36 34.31
N LEU A 284 -4.14 2.13 33.36
CA LEU A 284 -4.58 2.10 31.96
C LEU A 284 -4.02 0.87 31.23
N LYS A 285 -2.75 0.52 31.50
CA LYS A 285 -2.14 -0.71 30.98
C LYS A 285 -2.96 -1.94 31.33
N ARG A 286 -3.41 -2.06 32.58
CA ARG A 286 -4.30 -3.14 33.04
C ARG A 286 -5.64 -3.13 32.31
N ARG A 287 -6.25 -1.96 32.08
CA ARG A 287 -7.51 -1.85 31.32
C ARG A 287 -7.37 -2.35 29.88
N VAL A 288 -6.28 -1.96 29.21
CA VAL A 288 -5.99 -2.42 27.84
C VAL A 288 -5.78 -3.93 27.80
N GLN A 289 -5.05 -4.50 28.78
CA GLN A 289 -4.84 -5.95 28.89
C GLN A 289 -6.15 -6.74 29.11
N LEU A 290 -7.15 -6.12 29.73
CA LEU A 290 -8.49 -6.69 29.89
C LEU A 290 -9.40 -6.46 28.67
N GLY A 291 -8.87 -5.92 27.57
CA GLY A 291 -9.64 -5.65 26.34
C GLY A 291 -10.49 -4.38 26.39
N MET A 292 -10.34 -3.54 27.41
CA MET A 292 -11.13 -2.31 27.58
C MET A 292 -10.44 -1.11 26.91
N PHE A 293 -10.32 -1.15 25.58
CA PHE A 293 -9.77 -0.05 24.78
C PHE A 293 -10.54 0.09 23.46
N TYR A 294 -10.45 1.28 22.85
CA TYR A 294 -11.08 1.54 21.56
C TYR A 294 -10.02 1.51 20.45
N GLU A 295 -10.19 0.59 19.49
CA GLU A 295 -9.27 0.44 18.36
C GLU A 295 -9.94 0.87 17.05
N LEU A 296 -9.22 1.63 16.22
CA LEU A 296 -9.66 1.98 14.87
C LEU A 296 -8.49 2.13 13.88
N SER A 297 -8.81 2.13 12.59
CA SER A 297 -7.90 2.58 11.53
C SER A 297 -8.31 3.99 11.10
N PRO A 298 -7.48 5.03 11.29
CA PRO A 298 -7.76 6.36 10.75
C PRO A 298 -7.98 6.35 9.23
N VAL A 299 -8.76 7.29 8.71
CA VAL A 299 -8.95 7.43 7.26
C VAL A 299 -7.65 7.95 6.62
N SER A 300 -7.30 7.40 5.44
CA SER A 300 -6.07 7.78 4.75
C SER A 300 -6.12 9.20 4.20
N TRP A 301 -5.01 9.93 4.30
CA TRP A 301 -4.84 11.32 3.87
C TRP A 301 -5.87 12.30 4.45
N SER A 302 -6.29 12.09 5.69
CA SER A 302 -7.21 12.99 6.38
C SER A 302 -6.58 14.33 6.72
N ASN A 303 -7.38 15.39 6.67
CA ASN A 303 -7.03 16.71 7.18
C ASN A 303 -7.19 16.79 8.71
N LEU A 304 -6.89 17.95 9.30
CA LEU A 304 -7.00 18.13 10.75
C LEU A 304 -8.44 18.11 11.27
N SER A 305 -9.43 18.56 10.49
CA SER A 305 -10.83 18.56 10.92
C SER A 305 -11.36 17.14 11.18
N TYR A 306 -10.94 16.14 10.38
CA TYR A 306 -11.25 14.74 10.68
C TYR A 306 -10.77 14.31 12.09
N TYR A 307 -9.55 14.69 12.46
CA TYR A 307 -9.00 14.34 13.77
C TYR A 307 -9.71 15.09 14.90
N HIS A 308 -9.97 16.38 14.71
CA HIS A 308 -10.68 17.18 15.69
C HIS A 308 -12.13 16.73 15.89
N ASP A 309 -12.87 16.53 14.80
CA ASP A 309 -14.33 16.34 14.85
C ASP A 309 -14.72 14.87 15.07
N GLN A 310 -13.91 13.91 14.58
CA GLN A 310 -14.23 12.49 14.68
C GLN A 310 -13.38 11.72 15.67
N ILE A 311 -12.09 12.04 15.79
CA ILE A 311 -11.16 11.27 16.65
C ILE A 311 -11.15 11.79 18.08
N LEU A 312 -11.02 13.11 18.28
CA LEU A 312 -10.93 13.70 19.62
C LEU A 312 -12.12 13.31 20.53
N PRO A 313 -13.39 13.26 20.06
CA PRO A 313 -14.50 12.79 20.89
C PRO A 313 -14.34 11.34 21.34
N GLN A 314 -13.74 10.47 20.52
CA GLN A 314 -13.48 9.07 20.90
C GLN A 314 -12.39 9.00 21.96
N ILE A 315 -11.33 9.81 21.85
CA ILE A 315 -10.27 9.86 22.86
C ILE A 315 -10.84 10.33 24.20
N LYS A 316 -11.63 11.40 24.21
CA LYS A 316 -12.30 11.89 25.43
C LYS A 316 -13.26 10.87 26.03
N ARG A 317 -13.93 10.07 25.21
CA ARG A 317 -14.88 9.02 25.67
C ARG A 317 -14.18 7.80 26.25
N TYR A 318 -13.13 7.31 25.61
CA TYR A 318 -12.49 6.03 25.97
C TYR A 318 -11.24 6.18 26.82
N GLU A 319 -10.69 7.40 26.93
CA GLU A 319 -9.41 7.75 27.58
C GLU A 319 -8.18 7.17 26.87
N VAL A 320 -8.26 5.95 26.34
CA VAL A 320 -7.20 5.27 25.57
C VAL A 320 -7.75 4.84 24.22
N VAL A 321 -7.15 5.35 23.15
CA VAL A 321 -7.47 4.96 21.77
C VAL A 321 -6.25 4.37 21.10
N ARG A 322 -6.43 3.24 20.40
CA ARG A 322 -5.40 2.56 19.62
C ARG A 322 -5.63 2.75 18.12
N PHE A 323 -4.61 3.21 17.41
CA PHE A 323 -4.60 3.20 15.95
C PHE A 323 -3.83 1.98 15.44
N ASN A 324 -4.51 1.06 14.75
CA ASN A 324 -3.90 -0.19 14.29
C ASN A 324 -3.25 -0.12 12.89
N ARG A 325 -3.52 0.95 12.13
CA ARG A 325 -2.94 1.20 10.79
C ARG A 325 -2.70 2.69 10.58
N THR A 326 -1.45 3.11 10.63
CA THR A 326 -1.06 4.54 10.64
C THR A 326 -0.26 4.98 9.42
N ASP A 327 -0.08 4.11 8.43
CA ASP A 327 0.53 4.49 7.16
C ASP A 327 -0.35 5.49 6.36
N SER A 328 0.24 6.62 5.93
CA SER A 328 -0.40 7.62 5.07
C SER A 328 -1.77 8.14 5.58
N ARG A 329 -1.86 8.49 6.87
CA ARG A 329 -3.13 8.93 7.50
C ARG A 329 -3.29 10.44 7.58
N LEU A 330 -2.21 11.20 7.50
CA LEU A 330 -2.26 12.65 7.49
C LEU A 330 -2.11 13.18 6.06
N ALA A 331 -2.86 14.23 5.73
CA ALA A 331 -2.79 14.88 4.43
C ALA A 331 -1.35 15.37 4.11
N ASN A 332 -0.99 15.36 2.83
CA ASN A 332 0.29 15.93 2.42
C ASN A 332 0.24 17.46 2.57
N ASN A 333 -0.74 18.09 1.92
CA ASN A 333 -0.89 19.54 1.84
C ASN A 333 -2.05 20.06 2.71
N GLY A 334 -2.20 21.39 2.79
CA GLY A 334 -3.32 22.03 3.49
C GLY A 334 -3.26 21.97 5.02
N LEU A 335 -2.08 21.68 5.59
CA LEU A 335 -1.85 21.69 7.03
C LEU A 335 -1.15 22.99 7.46
N PRO A 336 -1.40 23.51 8.68
CA PRO A 336 -0.70 24.66 9.22
C PRO A 336 0.83 24.47 9.22
N LEU A 337 1.56 25.57 9.05
CA LEU A 337 3.03 25.55 8.98
C LEU A 337 3.69 24.93 10.22
N GLY A 338 3.16 25.20 11.42
CA GLY A 338 3.66 24.62 12.67
C GLY A 338 3.59 23.09 12.69
N ILE A 339 2.49 22.52 12.20
CA ILE A 339 2.30 21.06 12.09
C ILE A 339 3.29 20.44 11.11
N GLN A 340 3.49 21.08 9.95
CA GLN A 340 4.48 20.60 8.98
C GLN A 340 5.91 20.68 9.55
N LYS A 341 6.26 21.78 10.22
CA LYS A 341 7.56 21.95 10.89
C LYS A 341 7.79 20.92 12.00
N LEU A 342 6.76 20.56 12.76
CA LEU A 342 6.85 19.48 13.73
C LEU A 342 7.15 18.14 13.04
N ARG A 343 6.46 17.81 11.93
CA ARG A 343 6.78 16.61 11.13
C ARG A 343 8.24 16.63 10.63
N CYS A 344 8.77 17.80 10.26
CA CYS A 344 10.18 17.97 9.92
C CYS A 344 11.10 17.61 11.09
N LYS A 345 10.84 18.20 12.27
CA LYS A 345 11.62 17.98 13.49
C LYS A 345 11.63 16.51 13.87
N VAL A 346 10.47 15.85 13.81
CA VAL A 346 10.35 14.42 14.11
C VAL A 346 11.15 13.60 13.10
N ASN A 347 10.96 13.84 11.81
CA ASN A 347 11.57 13.02 10.76
C ASN A 347 13.08 13.23 10.61
N PHE A 348 13.63 14.42 10.86
CA PHE A 348 15.05 14.70 10.59
C PHE A 348 15.91 14.88 11.84
N SER A 349 15.28 15.04 13.02
CA SER A 349 16.00 15.25 14.28
C SER A 349 15.62 14.22 15.35
N ALA A 350 14.34 13.97 15.60
CA ALA A 350 13.92 13.12 16.72
C ALA A 350 14.04 11.62 16.43
N LEU A 351 13.77 11.19 15.19
CA LEU A 351 13.89 9.78 14.77
C LEU A 351 15.31 9.44 14.33
N ARG A 352 16.23 9.41 15.30
CA ARG A 352 17.57 8.83 15.15
C ARG A 352 17.52 7.32 15.25
N PHE A 353 18.36 6.64 14.48
CA PHE A 353 18.45 5.19 14.59
C PHE A 353 19.21 4.82 15.88
N SER A 354 19.03 3.59 16.34
CA SER A 354 19.80 3.04 17.47
C SER A 354 21.30 3.05 17.18
N SER A 355 22.12 3.16 18.23
CA SER A 355 23.56 3.37 18.12
C SER A 355 24.26 2.28 17.31
N HIS A 356 23.88 1.01 17.47
CA HIS A 356 24.49 -0.09 16.71
C HIS A 356 24.22 0.00 15.20
N ILE A 357 23.06 0.52 14.79
CA ILE A 357 22.74 0.78 13.38
C ILE A 357 23.59 1.94 12.86
N GLU A 358 23.64 3.06 13.59
CA GLU A 358 24.43 4.24 13.21
C GLU A 358 25.92 3.89 13.10
N GLU A 359 26.48 3.15 14.07
CA GLU A 359 27.86 2.69 14.07
C GLU A 359 28.17 1.75 12.90
N SER A 360 27.28 0.81 12.60
CA SER A 360 27.44 -0.12 11.47
C SER A 360 27.38 0.62 10.14
N ALA A 361 26.44 1.55 9.97
CA ALA A 361 26.36 2.40 8.79
C ALA A 361 27.62 3.26 8.66
N GLN A 362 28.12 3.85 9.75
CA GLN A 362 29.31 4.68 9.74
C GLN A 362 30.56 3.89 9.32
N LYS A 363 30.68 2.61 9.71
CA LYS A 363 31.74 1.72 9.22
C LYS A 363 31.66 1.54 7.69
N VAL A 364 30.47 1.24 7.16
CA VAL A 364 30.26 1.10 5.72
C VAL A 364 30.59 2.39 4.98
N ILE A 365 30.09 3.53 5.47
CA ILE A 365 30.34 4.86 4.88
C ILE A 365 31.84 5.16 4.90
N LYS A 366 32.55 4.89 6.00
CA LYS A 366 34.00 5.10 6.10
C LYS A 366 34.76 4.30 5.04
N ILE A 367 34.43 3.02 4.86
CA ILE A 367 35.07 2.16 3.84
C ILE A 367 34.80 2.69 2.43
N LEU A 368 33.56 3.08 2.13
CA LEU A 368 33.21 3.67 0.83
C LEU A 368 33.99 4.96 0.58
N ARG A 369 34.00 5.89 1.56
CA ARG A 369 34.68 7.18 1.46
C ARG A 369 36.20 7.07 1.33
N GLN A 370 36.82 6.04 1.93
CA GLN A 370 38.25 5.76 1.73
C GLN A 370 38.59 5.40 0.28
N ASN A 371 37.62 4.84 -0.46
CA ASN A 371 37.75 4.51 -1.87
C ASN A 371 37.27 5.62 -2.81
N GLY A 372 36.90 6.79 -2.27
CA GLY A 372 36.49 7.98 -3.03
C GLY A 372 34.99 8.29 -2.98
N PRO A 373 34.49 9.10 -3.93
CA PRO A 373 33.07 9.37 -4.06
C PRO A 373 32.30 8.12 -4.52
N TYR A 374 31.06 7.97 -4.06
CA TYR A 374 30.24 6.81 -4.37
C TYR A 374 28.78 7.17 -4.67
N MET A 375 28.16 6.34 -5.50
CA MET A 375 26.73 6.37 -5.79
C MET A 375 26.02 5.32 -4.96
N ALA A 376 24.89 5.67 -4.35
CA ALA A 376 23.96 4.68 -3.81
C ALA A 376 22.87 4.38 -4.85
N LEU A 377 22.85 3.15 -5.35
CA LEU A 377 21.83 2.63 -6.25
C LEU A 377 20.80 1.84 -5.43
N HIS A 378 19.59 2.39 -5.28
CA HIS A 378 18.49 1.68 -4.63
C HIS A 378 17.73 0.87 -5.68
N LEU A 379 18.15 -0.39 -5.84
CA LEU A 379 17.64 -1.35 -6.82
C LEU A 379 16.50 -2.18 -6.22
N ARG A 380 15.26 -1.73 -6.42
CA ARG A 380 14.07 -2.41 -5.86
C ARG A 380 13.58 -3.57 -6.75
N TYR A 381 14.44 -4.56 -6.99
CA TYR A 381 14.17 -5.75 -7.82
C TYR A 381 14.09 -7.03 -6.99
N GLU A 382 13.49 -6.96 -5.81
CA GLU A 382 13.29 -8.10 -4.92
C GLU A 382 11.94 -8.81 -5.21
N MET A 383 11.88 -10.09 -4.87
CA MET A 383 10.77 -10.98 -5.18
C MET A 383 9.41 -10.45 -4.69
N ASP A 384 9.37 -9.84 -3.50
CA ASP A 384 8.15 -9.28 -2.91
C ASP A 384 7.58 -8.12 -3.73
N MET A 385 8.46 -7.25 -4.25
CA MET A 385 8.08 -6.11 -5.07
C MET A 385 7.60 -6.57 -6.45
N LEU A 386 8.29 -7.52 -7.06
CA LEU A 386 7.90 -8.05 -8.37
C LEU A 386 6.56 -8.79 -8.28
N ALA A 387 6.35 -9.61 -7.25
CA ALA A 387 5.09 -10.29 -7.01
C ALA A 387 3.95 -9.28 -6.72
N PHE A 388 4.18 -8.28 -5.87
CA PHE A 388 3.19 -7.25 -5.56
C PHE A 388 2.81 -6.42 -6.80
N SER A 389 3.82 -5.99 -7.57
CA SER A 389 3.59 -5.16 -8.77
C SER A 389 3.08 -5.96 -9.96
N GLY A 390 3.25 -7.29 -9.97
CA GLY A 390 2.94 -8.17 -11.10
C GLY A 390 3.88 -7.95 -12.29
N CYS A 391 5.10 -7.47 -12.03
CA CYS A 391 6.09 -7.13 -13.05
C CYS A 391 7.04 -8.30 -13.26
N THR A 392 7.00 -8.87 -14.45
CA THR A 392 7.70 -10.12 -14.83
C THR A 392 8.59 -9.93 -16.05
N HIS A 393 8.80 -8.69 -16.52
CA HIS A 393 9.67 -8.43 -17.66
C HIS A 393 11.11 -8.87 -17.35
N GLY A 394 11.67 -9.70 -18.21
CA GLY A 394 12.98 -10.33 -18.01
C GLY A 394 12.94 -11.62 -17.19
N CYS A 395 11.84 -11.94 -16.50
CA CYS A 395 11.69 -13.24 -15.82
C CYS A 395 11.50 -14.37 -16.83
N SER A 396 11.93 -15.59 -16.47
CA SER A 396 11.47 -16.81 -17.14
C SER A 396 10.00 -17.10 -16.78
N ASP A 397 9.39 -18.06 -17.48
CA ASP A 397 8.01 -18.47 -17.21
C ASP A 397 7.89 -19.06 -15.79
N GLU A 398 8.88 -19.84 -15.34
CA GLU A 398 8.90 -20.41 -13.99
C GLU A 398 9.01 -19.32 -12.92
N GLU A 399 9.88 -18.32 -13.16
CA GLU A 399 10.03 -17.15 -12.29
C GLU A 399 8.71 -16.35 -12.22
N ALA A 400 8.05 -16.13 -13.37
CA ALA A 400 6.77 -15.43 -13.44
C ALA A 400 5.64 -16.17 -12.71
N ASP A 401 5.62 -17.50 -12.79
CA ASP A 401 4.66 -18.36 -12.09
C ASP A 401 4.88 -18.38 -10.59
N GLU A 402 6.14 -18.39 -10.13
CA GLU A 402 6.48 -18.24 -8.71
C GLU A 402 5.96 -16.91 -8.15
N LEU A 403 6.27 -15.80 -8.82
CA LEU A 403 5.79 -14.47 -8.44
C LEU A 403 4.26 -14.41 -8.42
N THR A 404 3.60 -15.08 -9.36
CA THR A 404 2.14 -15.19 -9.38
C THR A 404 1.60 -16.00 -8.20
N ARG A 405 2.18 -17.16 -7.89
CA ARG A 405 1.78 -17.96 -6.72
C ARG A 405 1.93 -17.18 -5.42
N MET A 406 3.05 -16.47 -5.24
CA MET A 406 3.27 -15.59 -4.08
C MET A 406 2.21 -14.48 -3.99
N ARG A 407 1.90 -13.84 -5.12
CA ARG A 407 0.88 -12.80 -5.16
C ARG A 407 -0.48 -13.32 -4.75
N TYR A 408 -0.87 -14.52 -5.19
CA TYR A 408 -2.16 -15.13 -4.82
C TYR A 408 -2.19 -15.60 -3.36
N SER A 409 -1.10 -16.17 -2.85
CA SER A 409 -1.02 -16.61 -1.44
C SER A 409 -1.07 -15.45 -0.44
N THR A 410 -0.61 -14.26 -0.83
CA THR A 410 -0.61 -13.07 0.03
C THR A 410 -1.99 -12.42 0.13
N LYS A 411 -2.81 -12.83 1.10
CA LYS A 411 -4.21 -12.37 1.28
C LYS A 411 -4.42 -10.85 1.27
N ARG A 412 -3.47 -10.08 1.81
CA ARG A 412 -3.60 -8.60 1.95
C ARG A 412 -3.47 -7.83 0.63
N TRP A 413 -2.91 -8.43 -0.41
CA TRP A 413 -2.77 -7.77 -1.72
C TRP A 413 -4.04 -7.94 -2.55
N LYS A 414 -4.75 -6.85 -2.81
CA LYS A 414 -6.09 -6.88 -3.44
C LYS A 414 -6.04 -7.15 -4.95
N GLU A 415 -5.06 -6.60 -5.65
CA GLU A 415 -4.92 -6.75 -7.10
C GLU A 415 -4.20 -8.07 -7.42
N LYS A 416 -4.94 -9.06 -7.94
CA LYS A 416 -4.40 -10.40 -8.25
C LYS A 416 -4.15 -10.64 -9.73
N ILE A 417 -4.94 -10.02 -10.60
CA ILE A 417 -4.79 -10.12 -12.05
C ILE A 417 -4.14 -8.82 -12.54
N ILE A 418 -2.95 -8.93 -13.14
CA ILE A 418 -2.14 -7.77 -13.52
C ILE A 418 -1.54 -8.05 -14.90
N ASN A 419 -1.70 -7.10 -15.82
CA ASN A 419 -0.97 -7.11 -17.07
C ASN A 419 0.42 -6.47 -16.84
N SER A 420 1.43 -7.33 -16.75
CA SER A 420 2.83 -6.97 -16.51
C SER A 420 3.35 -5.93 -17.51
N GLU A 421 3.16 -6.19 -18.81
CA GLU A 421 3.67 -5.33 -19.89
C GLU A 421 2.97 -3.97 -19.92
N LEU A 422 1.67 -3.92 -19.63
CA LEU A 422 0.96 -2.65 -19.52
C LEU A 422 1.46 -1.81 -18.33
N LYS A 423 1.73 -2.44 -17.18
CA LYS A 423 2.30 -1.73 -16.01
C LYS A 423 3.72 -1.24 -16.31
N ARG A 424 4.55 -2.06 -16.96
CA ARG A 424 5.90 -1.68 -17.39
C ARG A 424 5.88 -0.48 -18.33
N ARG A 425 5.09 -0.52 -19.41
CA ARG A 425 4.93 0.62 -20.36
C ARG A 425 4.39 1.90 -19.71
N LYS A 426 3.64 1.78 -18.60
CA LYS A 426 3.19 2.93 -17.80
C LYS A 426 4.22 3.43 -16.78
N GLY A 427 5.39 2.81 -16.67
CA GLY A 427 6.43 3.15 -15.70
C GLY A 427 6.10 2.75 -14.26
N LEU A 428 5.19 1.79 -14.08
CA LEU A 428 4.69 1.33 -12.78
C LEU A 428 5.43 0.10 -12.24
N CYS A 429 6.37 -0.46 -13.01
CA CYS A 429 7.27 -1.51 -12.59
C CYS A 429 8.60 -0.96 -12.07
N PRO A 430 9.30 -1.67 -11.16
CA PRO A 430 10.73 -1.48 -10.98
C PRO A 430 11.47 -1.69 -12.30
N LEU A 431 12.56 -0.94 -12.51
CA LEU A 431 13.45 -1.22 -13.64
C LEU A 431 14.17 -2.55 -13.43
N THR A 432 14.36 -3.31 -14.51
CA THR A 432 15.24 -4.47 -14.46
C THR A 432 16.69 -4.03 -14.26
N PRO A 433 17.57 -4.91 -13.76
CA PRO A 433 19.00 -4.60 -13.69
C PRO A 433 19.62 -4.22 -15.05
N GLU A 434 19.18 -4.85 -16.13
CA GLU A 434 19.62 -4.48 -17.49
C GLU A 434 19.15 -3.09 -17.91
N GLU A 435 17.86 -2.76 -17.71
CA GLU A 435 17.35 -1.40 -17.97
C GLU A 435 18.09 -0.36 -17.13
N THR A 436 18.44 -0.72 -15.91
CA THR A 436 19.21 0.12 -15.00
C THR A 436 20.63 0.35 -15.53
N ALA A 437 21.33 -0.71 -15.98
CA ALA A 437 22.67 -0.62 -16.54
C ALA A 437 22.71 0.32 -17.76
N LEU A 438 21.82 0.09 -18.73
CA LEU A 438 21.69 0.92 -19.94
C LEU A 438 21.38 2.37 -19.58
N THR A 439 20.49 2.60 -18.61
CA THR A 439 20.13 3.95 -18.15
C THR A 439 21.31 4.67 -17.55
N LEU A 440 22.07 4.04 -16.65
CA LEU A 440 23.22 4.68 -15.99
C LEU A 440 24.34 4.99 -17.00
N GLN A 441 24.65 4.06 -17.91
CA GLN A 441 25.61 4.30 -19.01
C GLN A 441 25.14 5.46 -19.91
N ALA A 442 23.87 5.49 -20.28
CA ALA A 442 23.31 6.54 -21.12
C ALA A 442 23.27 7.91 -20.45
N LEU A 443 23.13 7.97 -19.12
CA LEU A 443 23.27 9.19 -18.33
C LEU A 443 24.72 9.68 -18.22
N GLY A 444 25.70 8.85 -18.63
CA GLY A 444 27.12 9.16 -18.56
C GLY A 444 27.71 8.95 -17.17
N ILE A 445 27.20 7.99 -16.41
CA ILE A 445 27.87 7.53 -15.19
C ILE A 445 29.13 6.78 -15.61
N ASP A 446 30.27 7.20 -15.06
CA ASP A 446 31.56 6.59 -15.34
C ASP A 446 31.56 5.11 -14.86
N PRO A 447 31.95 4.14 -15.71
CA PRO A 447 32.10 2.74 -15.32
C PRO A 447 33.02 2.52 -14.10
N SER A 448 34.01 3.39 -13.90
CA SER A 448 34.94 3.34 -12.76
C SER A 448 34.33 3.87 -11.45
N PHE A 449 33.16 4.52 -11.50
CA PHE A 449 32.52 5.10 -10.32
C PHE A 449 32.08 4.00 -9.35
N GLN A 450 32.40 4.15 -8.06
CA GLN A 450 31.98 3.18 -7.05
C GLN A 450 30.47 3.23 -6.84
N ILE A 451 29.81 2.08 -6.87
CA ILE A 451 28.37 1.96 -6.66
C ILE A 451 28.09 1.08 -5.45
N TYR A 452 27.49 1.66 -4.42
CA TYR A 452 26.87 0.94 -3.31
C TYR A 452 25.46 0.49 -3.71
N LEU A 453 25.21 -0.82 -3.70
CA LEU A 453 23.90 -1.39 -3.99
C LEU A 453 23.05 -1.47 -2.73
N ALA A 454 22.11 -0.55 -2.59
CA ALA A 454 21.12 -0.49 -1.51
C ALA A 454 19.89 -1.32 -1.88
N SER A 455 19.93 -2.64 -1.64
CA SER A 455 18.82 -3.54 -1.92
C SER A 455 18.76 -4.72 -0.95
N GLY A 456 17.60 -5.36 -0.89
CA GLY A 456 17.53 -6.74 -0.39
C GLY A 456 18.12 -7.73 -1.40
N GLU A 457 17.73 -9.00 -1.26
CA GLU A 457 18.09 -10.04 -2.22
C GLU A 457 17.43 -9.78 -3.59
N ILE A 458 18.27 -9.62 -4.62
CA ILE A 458 17.81 -9.39 -5.98
C ILE A 458 17.28 -10.68 -6.58
N TYR A 459 16.06 -10.64 -7.11
CA TYR A 459 15.41 -11.81 -7.67
C TYR A 459 16.11 -12.28 -8.95
N GLY A 460 16.43 -13.57 -9.02
CA GLY A 460 17.30 -14.17 -10.04
C GLY A 460 18.80 -14.05 -9.75
N GLY A 461 19.19 -13.46 -8.61
CA GLY A 461 20.55 -13.52 -8.07
C GLY A 461 21.64 -12.92 -8.97
N PRO A 462 22.88 -13.46 -8.91
CA PRO A 462 24.01 -12.95 -9.70
C PRO A 462 23.77 -12.92 -11.21
N ARG A 463 23.03 -13.91 -11.74
CA ARG A 463 22.63 -13.96 -13.16
C ARG A 463 21.89 -12.69 -13.57
N ARG A 464 20.94 -12.25 -12.74
CA ARG A 464 20.16 -11.03 -13.00
C ARG A 464 21.02 -9.77 -12.97
N LEU A 465 22.05 -9.74 -12.12
CA LEU A 465 22.94 -8.59 -11.94
C LEU A 465 24.08 -8.53 -12.96
N GLN A 466 24.26 -9.53 -13.81
CA GLN A 466 25.40 -9.64 -14.72
C GLN A 466 25.62 -8.38 -15.57
N ASN A 467 24.56 -7.81 -16.16
CA ASN A 467 24.66 -6.61 -16.98
C ASN A 467 25.07 -5.36 -16.18
N LEU A 468 24.68 -5.28 -14.91
CA LEU A 468 25.13 -4.20 -14.03
C LEU A 468 26.60 -4.35 -13.67
N TYR A 469 27.03 -5.56 -13.27
CA TYR A 469 28.44 -5.82 -12.95
C TYR A 469 29.37 -5.62 -14.16
N ALA A 470 28.92 -6.01 -15.36
CA ALA A 470 29.67 -5.78 -16.59
C ALA A 470 29.81 -4.29 -16.93
N ALA A 471 28.77 -3.49 -16.69
CA ALA A 471 28.79 -2.05 -16.93
C ALA A 471 29.53 -1.25 -15.84
N PHE A 472 29.48 -1.73 -14.59
CA PHE A 472 30.02 -1.07 -13.40
C PHE A 472 30.75 -2.08 -12.50
N PRO A 473 32.04 -2.36 -12.76
CA PRO A 473 32.80 -3.38 -12.05
C PRO A 473 33.02 -3.07 -10.56
N HIS A 474 33.00 -1.80 -10.14
CA HIS A 474 33.21 -1.38 -8.74
C HIS A 474 31.89 -1.31 -7.93
N MET A 475 31.03 -2.29 -8.14
CA MET A 475 29.80 -2.46 -7.36
C MET A 475 30.07 -3.20 -6.06
N VAL A 476 29.59 -2.65 -4.95
CA VAL A 476 29.74 -3.20 -3.60
C VAL A 476 28.41 -3.27 -2.87
N ARG A 477 28.31 -4.18 -1.90
CA ARG A 477 27.12 -4.35 -1.06
C ARG A 477 27.50 -4.32 0.42
N LYS A 478 26.54 -4.06 1.30
CA LYS A 478 26.74 -4.22 2.75
C LYS A 478 27.30 -5.59 3.13
N GLU A 479 26.90 -6.65 2.43
CA GLU A 479 27.36 -8.02 2.69
C GLU A 479 28.83 -8.24 2.31
N THR A 480 29.38 -7.44 1.40
CA THR A 480 30.79 -7.50 1.00
C THR A 480 31.67 -6.52 1.79
N LEU A 481 31.07 -5.49 2.40
CA LEU A 481 31.78 -4.44 3.13
C LEU A 481 31.86 -4.70 4.64
N LEU A 482 30.89 -5.41 5.20
CA LEU A 482 30.86 -5.74 6.61
C LEU A 482 31.40 -7.15 6.86
N GLU A 483 32.18 -7.30 7.92
CA GLU A 483 32.58 -8.62 8.41
C GLU A 483 31.36 -9.46 8.80
N PRO A 484 31.44 -10.81 8.70
CA PRO A 484 30.33 -11.69 9.04
C PRO A 484 29.73 -11.44 10.43
N LEU A 485 30.56 -11.06 11.41
CA LEU A 485 30.10 -10.74 12.76
C LEU A 485 29.22 -9.47 12.79
N GLY A 486 29.56 -8.44 12.00
CA GLY A 486 28.77 -7.22 11.87
C GLY A 486 27.40 -7.47 11.22
N LEU A 487 27.32 -8.40 10.26
CA LEU A 487 26.06 -8.77 9.62
C LEU A 487 25.17 -9.67 10.49
N ARG A 488 25.77 -10.48 11.38
CA ARG A 488 25.02 -11.37 12.30
C ARG A 488 24.04 -10.61 13.19
N LEU A 489 24.38 -9.38 13.59
CA LEU A 489 23.52 -8.50 14.40
C LEU A 489 22.17 -8.19 13.71
N PHE A 490 22.13 -8.26 12.40
CA PHE A 490 20.95 -7.94 11.61
C PHE A 490 20.19 -9.17 11.10
N LYS A 491 20.63 -10.38 11.45
CA LYS A 491 19.99 -11.61 10.99
C LYS A 491 18.57 -11.70 11.55
N GLY A 492 17.57 -11.73 10.67
CA GLY A 492 16.15 -11.72 11.05
C GLY A 492 15.57 -10.32 11.32
N HIS A 493 16.37 -9.26 11.22
CA HIS A 493 15.99 -7.87 11.48
C HIS A 493 16.08 -7.03 10.19
N GLN A 494 15.21 -7.31 9.22
CA GLN A 494 15.21 -6.68 7.89
C GLN A 494 15.02 -5.15 7.95
N SER A 495 14.27 -4.66 8.92
CA SER A 495 14.07 -3.22 9.13
C SER A 495 15.35 -2.53 9.59
N GLN A 496 16.20 -3.20 10.36
CA GLN A 496 17.51 -2.66 10.74
C GLN A 496 18.48 -2.63 9.56
N LEU A 497 18.46 -3.65 8.68
CA LEU A 497 19.23 -3.60 7.42
C LEU A 497 18.77 -2.47 6.50
N ALA A 498 17.45 -2.25 6.39
CA ALA A 498 16.90 -1.14 5.62
C ALA A 498 17.29 0.22 6.22
N ALA A 499 17.50 0.31 7.54
CA ALA A 499 17.97 1.52 8.21
C ALA A 499 19.45 1.80 7.89
N LEU A 500 20.27 0.75 7.85
CA LEU A 500 21.66 0.86 7.38
C LEU A 500 21.72 1.35 5.93
N ASP A 501 20.97 0.73 5.02
CA ASP A 501 20.90 1.15 3.61
C ASP A 501 20.40 2.58 3.48
N TYR A 502 19.47 3.01 4.33
CA TYR A 502 18.99 4.38 4.39
C TYR A 502 20.12 5.35 4.71
N LEU A 503 20.88 5.12 5.80
CA LEU A 503 21.99 5.98 6.20
C LEU A 503 23.12 6.04 5.16
N VAL A 504 23.52 4.89 4.61
CA VAL A 504 24.55 4.84 3.55
C VAL A 504 24.09 5.58 2.29
N SER A 505 22.79 5.49 1.95
CA SER A 505 22.22 6.23 0.82
C SER A 505 22.15 7.74 1.05
N LEU A 506 21.89 8.18 2.29
CA LEU A 506 21.92 9.61 2.63
C LEU A 506 23.30 10.21 2.43
N GLU A 507 24.35 9.49 2.81
CA GLU A 507 25.73 9.98 2.72
C GLU A 507 26.34 9.89 1.32
N SER A 508 25.71 9.20 0.36
CA SER A 508 26.22 9.11 -1.02
C SER A 508 26.28 10.45 -1.76
N ASP A 509 27.17 10.58 -2.74
CA ASP A 509 27.26 11.78 -3.59
C ASP A 509 26.10 11.84 -4.59
N ILE A 510 25.69 10.68 -5.08
CA ILE A 510 24.56 10.51 -5.99
C ILE A 510 23.68 9.39 -5.46
N PHE A 511 22.39 9.68 -5.27
CA PHE A 511 21.39 8.65 -4.99
C PHE A 511 20.53 8.38 -6.23
N VAL A 512 20.33 7.12 -6.59
CA VAL A 512 19.51 6.73 -7.74
C VAL A 512 18.52 5.62 -7.33
N PRO A 513 17.23 5.92 -7.17
CA PRO A 513 16.21 4.89 -6.96
C PRO A 513 15.65 4.35 -8.28
N THR A 514 15.63 3.03 -8.45
CA THR A 514 15.05 2.39 -9.65
C THR A 514 13.54 2.21 -9.58
N TYR A 515 12.93 2.46 -8.43
CA TYR A 515 11.48 2.39 -8.22
C TYR A 515 10.98 3.46 -7.24
N ALA A 516 9.74 3.91 -7.43
CA ALA A 516 9.10 4.91 -6.56
C ALA A 516 8.52 4.26 -5.28
N GLY A 517 9.40 3.64 -4.49
CA GLY A 517 9.07 3.00 -3.21
C GLY A 517 9.20 3.94 -2.00
N ASN A 518 8.89 3.42 -0.81
CA ASN A 518 8.91 4.22 0.43
C ASN A 518 10.32 4.69 0.81
N MET A 519 11.34 3.82 0.69
CA MET A 519 12.74 4.20 0.91
C MET A 519 13.18 5.32 -0.03
N ALA A 520 12.89 5.19 -1.33
CA ALA A 520 13.21 6.21 -2.32
C ALA A 520 12.64 7.58 -1.94
N ARG A 521 11.38 7.62 -1.49
CA ARG A 521 10.73 8.86 -1.04
C ARG A 521 11.43 9.46 0.18
N VAL A 522 11.59 8.71 1.25
CA VAL A 522 12.15 9.27 2.50
C VAL A 522 13.62 9.66 2.36
N VAL A 523 14.41 8.94 1.56
CA VAL A 523 15.81 9.29 1.26
C VAL A 523 15.86 10.54 0.39
N GLU A 524 15.01 10.64 -0.65
CA GLU A 524 14.90 11.85 -1.48
C GLU A 524 14.60 13.08 -0.63
N GLY A 525 13.57 13.02 0.23
CA GLY A 525 13.19 14.15 1.07
C GLY A 525 14.25 14.52 2.11
N HIS A 526 14.92 13.53 2.70
CA HIS A 526 16.00 13.81 3.64
C HIS A 526 17.23 14.40 2.93
N ARG A 527 17.59 13.91 1.74
CA ARG A 527 18.65 14.51 0.91
C ARG A 527 18.31 15.94 0.47
N ARG A 528 17.02 16.24 0.23
CA ARG A 528 16.54 17.63 0.02
C ARG A 528 16.77 18.48 1.26
N TYR A 529 16.41 17.98 2.44
CA TYR A 529 16.61 18.68 3.71
C TYR A 529 18.09 18.97 4.00
N LEU A 530 18.99 18.03 3.70
CA LEU A 530 20.45 18.15 3.91
C LEU A 530 21.18 19.02 2.85
N GLY A 531 20.53 20.07 2.34
CA GLY A 531 21.15 20.99 1.37
C GLY A 531 21.13 20.48 -0.07
N PHE A 532 20.08 19.75 -0.45
CA PHE A 532 19.82 19.32 -1.85
C PHE A 532 20.88 18.38 -2.42
N ARG A 533 21.31 17.39 -1.63
CA ARG A 533 22.22 16.35 -2.10
C ARG A 533 21.62 15.64 -3.34
N LYS A 534 22.44 15.45 -4.38
CA LYS A 534 22.00 15.06 -5.72
C LYS A 534 21.25 13.73 -5.70
N THR A 535 20.03 13.71 -6.22
CA THR A 535 19.22 12.50 -6.37
C THR A 535 18.69 12.39 -7.79
N ILE A 536 19.11 11.40 -8.58
CA ILE A 536 18.64 11.26 -9.96
C ILE A 536 17.30 10.51 -9.97
N LEU A 537 16.21 11.25 -10.23
CA LEU A 537 14.86 10.72 -10.26
C LEU A 537 14.52 10.19 -11.65
N LEU A 538 14.58 8.87 -11.81
CA LEU A 538 14.36 8.20 -13.09
C LEU A 538 12.90 8.28 -13.57
N ASP A 539 12.70 8.68 -14.83
CA ASP A 539 11.42 8.60 -15.55
C ASP A 539 11.31 7.23 -16.23
N ARG A 540 10.79 6.26 -15.48
CA ARG A 540 10.69 4.87 -15.92
C ARG A 540 9.85 4.68 -17.18
N LYS A 541 8.83 5.52 -17.40
CA LYS A 541 8.00 5.44 -18.61
C LYS A 541 8.82 5.79 -19.85
N VAL A 542 9.64 6.84 -19.75
CA VAL A 542 10.55 7.20 -20.84
C VAL A 542 11.64 6.15 -21.02
N ILE A 543 12.24 5.67 -19.91
CA ILE A 543 13.30 4.64 -19.94
C ILE A 543 12.83 3.39 -20.66
N VAL A 544 11.71 2.79 -20.22
CA VAL A 544 11.15 1.57 -20.81
C VAL A 544 10.93 1.75 -22.32
N ARG A 545 10.26 2.84 -22.72
CA ARG A 545 9.97 3.11 -24.13
C ARG A 545 11.26 3.29 -24.96
N LEU A 546 12.26 3.98 -24.42
CA LEU A 546 13.54 4.15 -25.11
C LEU A 546 14.31 2.83 -25.21
N THR A 547 14.30 2.03 -24.15
CA THR A 547 15.01 0.75 -24.12
C THR A 547 14.39 -0.23 -25.11
N ASP A 548 13.06 -0.28 -25.21
CA ASP A 548 12.38 -1.11 -26.20
C ASP A 548 12.72 -0.69 -27.63
N ARG A 549 12.76 0.62 -27.91
CA ARG A 549 13.17 1.13 -29.22
C ARG A 549 14.63 0.82 -29.54
N TYR A 550 15.52 0.94 -28.56
CA TYR A 550 16.93 0.64 -28.73
C TYR A 550 17.17 -0.84 -28.99
N LYS A 551 16.51 -1.72 -28.21
CA LYS A 551 16.60 -3.18 -28.38
C LYS A 551 15.97 -3.69 -29.68
N ALA A 552 15.03 -2.95 -30.25
CA ALA A 552 14.43 -3.22 -31.55
C ALA A 552 15.20 -2.55 -32.71
N ASP A 553 16.42 -2.07 -32.47
CA ASP A 553 17.29 -1.39 -33.45
C ASP A 553 16.64 -0.16 -34.13
N ASN A 554 15.61 0.42 -33.51
CA ASN A 554 14.88 1.58 -34.05
C ASN A 554 15.56 2.92 -33.75
N ILE A 555 16.56 2.95 -32.85
CA ILE A 555 17.35 4.14 -32.51
C ILE A 555 18.80 3.76 -32.21
N THR A 556 19.74 4.65 -32.48
CA THR A 556 21.16 4.44 -32.16
C THR A 556 21.46 4.72 -30.69
N TRP A 557 22.60 4.24 -30.18
CA TRP A 557 23.08 4.56 -28.83
C TRP A 557 23.19 6.07 -28.57
N GLY A 558 23.68 6.83 -29.56
CA GLY A 558 23.77 8.29 -29.46
C GLY A 558 22.41 8.95 -29.25
N GLN A 559 21.39 8.50 -29.97
CA GLN A 559 20.00 8.96 -29.78
C GLN A 559 19.44 8.54 -28.41
N TYR A 560 19.66 7.29 -28.00
CA TYR A 560 19.25 6.77 -26.68
C TYR A 560 19.84 7.63 -25.55
N SER A 561 21.16 7.83 -25.55
CA SER A 561 21.86 8.64 -24.55
C SER A 561 21.43 10.11 -24.56
N LEU A 562 21.26 10.72 -25.74
CA LEU A 562 20.82 12.11 -25.86
C LEU A 562 19.45 12.32 -25.22
N VAL A 563 18.46 11.48 -25.55
CA VAL A 563 17.11 11.61 -24.99
C VAL A 563 17.14 11.29 -23.49
N MET A 564 17.90 10.27 -23.06
CA MET A 564 18.04 9.93 -21.64
C MET A 564 18.56 11.12 -20.82
N LYS A 565 19.65 11.77 -21.27
CA LYS A 565 20.23 12.96 -20.65
C LYS A 565 19.25 14.13 -20.65
N LYS A 566 18.58 14.39 -21.79
CA LYS A 566 17.60 15.49 -21.91
C LYS A 566 16.42 15.31 -20.94
N THR A 567 15.86 14.11 -20.85
CA THR A 567 14.74 13.80 -19.95
C THR A 567 15.10 13.97 -18.47
N HIS A 568 16.33 13.62 -18.08
CA HIS A 568 16.74 13.58 -16.67
C HIS A 568 17.51 14.81 -16.19
N ARG A 569 17.87 15.76 -17.07
CA ARG A 569 18.69 16.96 -16.76
C ARG A 569 18.24 17.72 -15.50
N ASN A 570 16.93 17.90 -15.33
CA ASN A 570 16.35 18.67 -14.21
C ASN A 570 15.71 17.79 -13.12
N ARG A 571 15.93 16.47 -13.18
CA ARG A 571 15.33 15.49 -12.26
C ARG A 571 16.33 15.10 -11.17
N THR A 572 16.92 16.10 -10.51
CA THR A 572 18.09 15.92 -9.62
C THR A 572 17.77 16.06 -8.12
N GLY A 573 16.49 16.01 -7.75
CA GLY A 573 16.05 16.14 -6.35
C GLY A 573 16.08 17.58 -5.84
N LYS A 574 16.13 18.58 -6.73
CA LYS A 574 16.06 20.00 -6.35
C LYS A 574 14.74 20.36 -5.65
N PRO A 575 14.73 21.38 -4.78
CA PRO A 575 13.50 21.94 -4.22
C PRO A 575 12.49 22.26 -5.29
N LYS A 576 11.23 21.96 -4.99
CA LYS A 576 10.10 22.37 -5.81
C LYS A 576 8.87 22.54 -4.92
N PRO A 577 7.92 23.38 -5.30
CA PRO A 577 6.60 23.36 -4.69
C PRO A 577 5.98 21.96 -4.81
N ARG A 578 5.35 21.48 -3.74
CA ARG A 578 4.57 20.25 -3.77
C ARG A 578 3.35 20.42 -4.66
N SER A 579 3.11 19.44 -5.53
CA SER A 579 1.89 19.38 -6.30
C SER A 579 0.66 19.16 -5.40
N MET A 580 -0.36 19.98 -5.59
CA MET A 580 -1.68 19.86 -4.95
C MET A 580 -2.71 19.47 -6.00
N ILE A 581 -3.52 18.44 -5.72
CA ILE A 581 -4.54 17.96 -6.66
C ILE A 581 -5.85 17.82 -5.89
N PRO A 582 -6.78 18.80 -6.03
CA PRO A 582 -8.05 18.79 -5.32
C PRO A 582 -8.78 17.46 -5.43
N GLY A 583 -9.23 16.94 -4.28
CA GLY A 583 -9.96 15.67 -4.17
C GLY A 583 -9.13 14.41 -4.47
N LYS A 584 -7.82 14.52 -4.75
CA LYS A 584 -6.95 13.38 -5.08
C LYS A 584 -5.64 13.40 -4.27
N PRO A 585 -5.70 13.37 -2.93
CA PRO A 585 -4.52 13.50 -2.07
C PRO A 585 -3.46 12.40 -2.30
N LYS A 586 -3.88 11.21 -2.75
CA LYS A 586 -2.98 10.11 -3.13
C LYS A 586 -2.11 10.42 -4.36
N LYS A 587 -2.53 11.36 -5.22
CA LYS A 587 -1.80 11.77 -6.43
C LYS A 587 -0.89 12.98 -6.20
N GLU A 588 -0.96 13.60 -5.03
CA GLU A 588 -0.11 14.72 -4.64
C GLU A 588 1.33 14.27 -4.39
N ASP A 589 2.25 15.23 -4.43
CA ASP A 589 3.61 15.03 -3.98
C ASP A 589 3.61 14.64 -2.49
N ASN A 590 4.22 13.50 -2.18
CA ASN A 590 4.32 13.02 -0.82
C ASN A 590 5.18 13.96 0.04
N PHE A 591 4.72 14.30 1.25
CA PHE A 591 5.47 15.14 2.20
C PHE A 591 6.92 14.64 2.41
N TYR A 592 7.10 13.33 2.63
CA TYR A 592 8.41 12.76 2.93
C TYR A 592 9.34 12.68 1.72
N ALA A 593 8.82 12.83 0.49
CA ALA A 593 9.63 12.98 -0.71
C ALA A 593 9.98 14.44 -1.01
N ASN A 594 9.08 15.36 -0.67
CA ASN A 594 9.27 16.79 -0.90
C ASN A 594 8.85 17.62 0.33
N PRO A 595 9.70 17.65 1.37
CA PRO A 595 9.40 18.30 2.65
C PRO A 595 9.67 19.81 2.56
N GLN A 596 8.97 20.52 1.67
CA GLN A 596 9.26 21.91 1.31
C GLN A 596 9.25 22.86 2.52
N GLU A 597 8.40 22.61 3.53
CA GLU A 597 8.31 23.41 4.75
C GLU A 597 9.51 23.22 5.69
N CYS A 598 10.29 22.16 5.48
CA CYS A 598 11.49 21.82 6.23
C CYS A 598 12.75 22.46 5.64
N LEU A 599 12.65 23.02 4.44
CA LEU A 599 13.78 23.66 3.78
C LEU A 599 14.00 25.01 4.43
N LYS A 600 15.24 25.32 4.83
CA LYS A 600 15.60 26.67 5.29
C LYS A 600 15.21 27.65 4.18
N ASN A 601 14.49 28.72 4.51
CA ASN A 601 14.25 29.81 3.57
C ASN A 601 15.60 30.23 2.99
N GLN A 602 15.88 29.92 1.72
CA GLN A 602 16.98 30.55 0.99
C GLN A 602 16.55 31.97 0.58
N GLY A 603 16.15 32.76 1.57
CA GLY A 603 15.78 34.16 1.44
C GLY A 603 16.80 35.01 2.19
N SER A 604 17.99 35.13 1.62
CA SER A 604 18.94 36.26 1.77
C SER A 604 20.27 35.93 1.07
N ALA A 605 20.20 35.62 -0.23
CA ALA A 605 21.34 35.81 -1.12
C ALA A 605 20.83 36.67 -2.26
N SER A 606 20.57 37.95 -1.92
CA SER A 606 20.46 39.06 -2.86
C SER A 606 21.85 39.55 -3.20
#